data_AF-A0AAV4UMT7-F1
#
_entry.id   AF-A0AAV4UMT7-F1
#
_cell.length_a   1.000
_cell.length_b   1.000
_cell.length_c   1.000
_cell.angle_alpha   90.00
_cell.angle_beta   90.00
_cell.angle_gamma   90.00
#
_symmetry.space_group_name_H-M   'P 1'
#
loop_
_entity.id
_entity.type
_entity.pdbx_description
1 polymer ?
#
loop_
_entity_poly.entity_id
_entity_poly.type
_entity_poly.pdbx_seq_one_letter_code
_entity_poly.pdbx_strand_id
1 'polypeptide(L)'
;MNLDAENRVVLNVGGIRHETYKATLKKIPATRLSRLTEALANYDPVLNEYFFDRHPGVFAQILNYYRSGKLHYPTDVCGPLFEEELEFWGLDSNQVEPCCWMTYTQHRDTKETLAVLDQLDLDTEKPSDEEIALKFGMEEEFKAGTLSCWQKIKPKMWALFDEPYSSTPAKAVKNTLDSSIIDQMNFKLTKSAHAIAEFTTIKVTDSTTSIKDMDSRPSIR
;
A
#
# COMPACT_ATOMS: atom_id res chain seq x y z
N MET A 1 51.97 -0.94 -29.30
CA MET A 1 50.81 -0.37 -28.57
C MET A 1 49.87 -1.53 -28.26
N ASN A 2 49.38 -1.62 -27.03
CA ASN A 2 48.65 -2.79 -26.54
C ASN A 2 47.20 -2.73 -27.07
N LEU A 3 46.91 -3.44 -28.17
CA LEU A 3 45.59 -3.49 -28.82
C LEU A 3 44.45 -3.86 -27.86
N ASP A 4 44.77 -4.55 -26.77
CA ASP A 4 43.82 -4.92 -25.73
C ASP A 4 43.30 -3.72 -24.93
N ALA A 5 44.08 -2.64 -24.81
CA ALA A 5 43.66 -1.43 -24.09
C ALA A 5 42.66 -0.59 -24.89
N GLU A 6 42.83 -0.47 -26.21
CA GLU A 6 41.93 0.27 -27.11
C GLU A 6 40.55 -0.40 -27.28
N ASN A 7 40.49 -1.72 -26.99
CA ASN A 7 39.28 -2.53 -27.06
C ASN A 7 38.46 -2.54 -25.77
N ARG A 8 38.98 -1.99 -24.67
CA ARG A 8 38.25 -1.86 -23.42
C ARG A 8 37.47 -0.55 -23.37
N VAL A 9 36.41 -0.55 -22.58
CA VAL A 9 35.55 0.60 -22.31
C VAL A 9 35.24 0.63 -20.82
N VAL A 10 35.25 1.83 -20.25
CA VAL A 10 34.90 2.09 -18.85
C VAL A 10 33.50 2.67 -18.78
N LEU A 11 32.67 2.07 -17.95
CA LEU A 11 31.30 2.46 -17.67
C LEU A 11 31.21 2.81 -16.18
N ASN A 12 31.13 4.10 -15.88
CA ASN A 12 30.94 4.61 -14.53
C ASN A 12 29.44 4.72 -14.24
N VAL A 13 28.91 3.81 -13.43
CA VAL A 13 27.48 3.75 -13.09
C VAL A 13 27.31 4.05 -11.61
N GLY A 14 26.61 5.13 -11.27
CA GLY A 14 26.39 5.56 -9.88
C GLY A 14 27.70 5.80 -9.10
N GLY A 15 28.79 6.15 -9.79
CA GLY A 15 30.13 6.32 -9.22
C GLY A 15 30.99 5.04 -9.20
N ILE A 16 30.45 3.88 -9.57
CA ILE A 16 31.20 2.61 -9.65
C ILE A 16 31.68 2.37 -11.07
N ARG A 17 32.99 2.18 -11.23
CA ARG A 17 33.61 1.90 -12.54
C ARG A 17 33.53 0.42 -12.87
N HIS A 18 32.89 0.13 -14.00
CA HIS A 18 32.84 -1.18 -14.61
C HIS A 18 33.66 -1.19 -15.89
N GLU A 19 34.60 -2.12 -16.01
CA GLU A 19 35.41 -2.28 -17.22
C GLU A 19 34.98 -3.53 -18.01
N THR A 20 34.88 -3.39 -19.32
CA THR A 20 34.55 -4.49 -20.24
C THR A 20 35.11 -4.24 -21.63
N TYR A 21 34.96 -5.22 -22.53
CA TYR A 21 35.33 -5.07 -23.94
C TYR A 21 34.20 -4.44 -24.74
N LYS A 22 34.53 -3.58 -25.71
CA LYS A 22 33.57 -3.03 -26.69
C LYS A 22 32.79 -4.14 -27.40
N ALA A 23 33.45 -5.26 -27.73
CA ALA A 23 32.83 -6.44 -28.33
C ALA A 23 31.75 -7.09 -27.43
N THR A 24 31.93 -7.07 -26.10
CA THR A 24 30.93 -7.60 -25.16
C THR A 24 29.61 -6.85 -25.28
N LEU A 25 29.67 -5.52 -25.39
CA LEU A 25 28.46 -4.68 -25.51
C LEU A 25 27.74 -4.85 -26.86
N LYS A 26 28.42 -5.38 -27.88
CA LYS A 26 27.84 -5.68 -29.19
C LYS A 26 27.13 -7.04 -29.27
N LYS A 27 27.31 -7.93 -28.28
CA LYS A 27 26.68 -9.26 -28.26
C LYS A 27 25.15 -9.20 -28.22
N ILE A 28 24.59 -8.18 -27.56
CA ILE A 28 23.14 -7.97 -27.47
C ILE A 28 22.81 -6.66 -28.23
N PRO A 29 22.41 -6.75 -29.50
CA PRO A 29 22.16 -5.58 -30.33
C PRO A 29 20.90 -4.84 -29.89
N ALA A 30 20.69 -3.65 -30.44
CA ALA A 30 19.52 -2.79 -30.19
C ALA A 30 19.32 -2.31 -28.74
N THR A 31 20.31 -2.52 -27.87
CA THR A 31 20.35 -2.04 -26.48
C THR A 31 21.09 -0.70 -26.37
N ARG A 32 20.93 0.02 -25.25
CA ARG A 32 21.64 1.29 -25.02
C ARG A 32 23.16 1.12 -25.09
N LEU A 33 23.69 0.08 -24.43
CA LEU A 33 25.14 -0.19 -24.41
C LEU A 33 25.69 -0.60 -25.78
N SER A 34 24.89 -1.25 -26.62
CA SER A 34 25.32 -1.60 -27.99
C SER A 34 25.49 -0.38 -28.90
N ARG A 35 24.87 0.76 -28.54
CA ARG A 35 24.87 2.01 -29.31
C ARG A 35 25.80 3.09 -28.75
N LEU A 36 26.69 2.75 -27.81
CA LEU A 36 27.63 3.73 -27.26
C LEU A 36 28.55 4.30 -28.35
N THR A 37 28.68 5.62 -28.34
CA THR A 37 29.60 6.40 -29.18
C THR A 37 30.17 7.55 -28.36
N GLU A 38 31.37 8.01 -28.71
CA GLU A 38 32.03 9.14 -28.04
C GLU A 38 31.31 10.48 -28.26
N ALA A 39 30.33 10.52 -29.18
CA ALA A 39 29.49 11.68 -29.42
C ALA A 39 28.32 11.81 -28.42
N LEU A 40 28.12 10.81 -27.56
CA LEU A 40 27.06 10.87 -26.55
C LEU A 40 27.42 11.87 -25.43
N ALA A 41 26.41 12.60 -24.96
CA ALA A 41 26.57 13.62 -23.92
C ALA A 41 27.10 13.07 -22.58
N ASN A 42 27.00 11.76 -22.37
CA ASN A 42 27.43 11.08 -21.15
C ASN A 42 28.84 10.49 -21.25
N TYR A 43 29.58 10.77 -22.32
CA TYR A 43 30.99 10.41 -22.46
C TYR A 43 31.90 11.53 -21.93
N ASP A 44 32.82 11.18 -21.03
CA ASP A 44 33.87 12.07 -20.54
C ASP A 44 35.18 11.81 -21.32
N PRO A 45 35.62 12.74 -22.20
CA PRO A 45 36.83 12.56 -22.99
C PRO A 45 38.12 12.70 -22.19
N VAL A 46 38.08 13.29 -21.00
CA VAL A 46 39.26 13.46 -20.12
C VAL A 46 39.55 12.14 -19.41
N LEU A 47 38.52 11.51 -18.87
CA LEU A 47 38.62 10.22 -18.18
C LEU A 47 38.48 9.02 -19.11
N ASN A 48 38.06 9.23 -20.36
CA ASN A 48 37.77 8.17 -21.34
C ASN A 48 36.75 7.15 -20.78
N GLU A 49 35.68 7.64 -20.17
CA GLU A 49 34.63 6.82 -19.56
C GLU A 49 33.22 7.33 -19.86
N TYR A 50 32.24 6.44 -19.79
CA TYR A 50 30.82 6.82 -19.88
C TYR A 50 30.22 6.89 -18.49
N PHE A 51 29.58 8.00 -18.14
CA PHE A 51 28.90 8.17 -16.87
C PHE A 51 27.39 7.89 -16.99
N PHE A 52 26.83 7.20 -16.01
CA PHE A 52 25.40 6.95 -15.87
C PHE A 52 25.01 7.11 -14.40
N ASP A 53 24.09 8.03 -14.12
CA ASP A 53 23.54 8.22 -12.78
C ASP A 53 22.43 7.20 -12.50
N ARG A 54 22.80 5.91 -12.43
CA ARG A 54 21.90 4.75 -12.30
C ARG A 54 22.40 3.79 -11.23
N HIS A 55 21.62 2.75 -10.91
CA HIS A 55 21.89 1.85 -9.80
C HIS A 55 23.09 0.91 -10.07
N PRO A 56 24.23 1.06 -9.37
CA PRO A 56 25.45 0.31 -9.68
C PRO A 56 25.34 -1.20 -9.41
N GLY A 57 24.60 -1.60 -8.36
CA GLY A 57 24.44 -3.00 -8.01
C GLY A 57 23.66 -3.80 -9.05
N VAL A 58 22.66 -3.17 -9.68
CA VAL A 58 21.84 -3.80 -10.72
C VAL A 58 22.62 -3.87 -12.03
N PHE A 59 23.39 -2.83 -12.32
CA PHE A 59 24.23 -2.78 -13.50
C PHE A 59 25.23 -3.94 -13.59
N ALA A 60 25.73 -4.45 -12.46
CA ALA A 60 26.59 -5.62 -12.45
C ALA A 60 25.91 -6.85 -13.12
N GLN A 61 24.61 -7.07 -12.86
CA GLN A 61 23.86 -8.17 -13.47
C GLN A 61 23.56 -7.93 -14.95
N ILE A 62 23.22 -6.69 -15.32
CA ILE A 62 23.08 -6.29 -16.71
C ILE A 62 24.37 -6.57 -17.48
N LEU A 63 25.53 -6.18 -16.96
CA LEU A 63 26.81 -6.41 -17.61
C LEU A 63 27.14 -7.92 -17.71
N ASN A 64 26.78 -8.70 -16.70
CA ASN A 64 26.92 -10.16 -16.73
C ASN A 64 26.02 -10.81 -17.80
N TYR A 65 24.86 -10.23 -18.11
CA TYR A 65 24.03 -10.69 -19.22
C TYR A 65 24.74 -10.54 -20.55
N TYR A 66 25.40 -9.40 -20.82
CA TYR A 66 26.24 -9.27 -22.04
C TYR A 66 27.40 -10.26 -22.09
N ARG A 67 27.96 -10.66 -20.94
CA ARG A 67 29.09 -11.60 -20.89
C ARG A 67 28.63 -13.04 -21.18
N SER A 68 27.60 -13.49 -20.47
CA SER A 68 27.15 -14.88 -20.42
C SER A 68 26.01 -15.22 -21.38
N GLY A 69 25.24 -14.23 -21.81
CA GLY A 69 23.99 -14.42 -22.54
C GLY A 69 22.82 -14.93 -21.68
N LYS A 70 22.98 -14.95 -20.35
CA LYS A 70 21.95 -15.38 -19.39
C LYS A 70 21.56 -14.24 -18.45
N LEU A 71 20.29 -13.90 -18.39
CA LEU A 71 19.77 -12.84 -17.55
C LEU A 71 19.29 -13.41 -16.21
N HIS A 72 20.05 -13.14 -15.15
CA HIS A 72 19.70 -13.56 -13.80
C HIS A 72 19.18 -12.40 -12.96
N TYR A 73 18.20 -12.70 -12.12
CA TYR A 73 17.57 -11.74 -11.23
C TYR A 73 18.41 -11.55 -9.95
N PRO A 74 18.72 -10.30 -9.53
CA PRO A 74 19.45 -10.01 -8.30
C PRO A 74 18.62 -10.29 -7.04
N THR A 75 19.16 -11.01 -6.05
CA THR A 75 18.42 -11.35 -4.82
C THR A 75 18.36 -10.22 -3.79
N ASP A 76 19.16 -9.17 -3.98
CA ASP A 76 19.30 -8.02 -3.09
C ASP A 76 18.45 -6.81 -3.53
N VAL A 77 17.69 -6.95 -4.61
CA VAL A 77 16.91 -5.86 -5.23
C VAL A 77 15.46 -6.29 -5.48
N CYS A 78 14.52 -5.36 -5.36
CA CYS A 78 13.10 -5.62 -5.63
C CYS A 78 12.77 -5.64 -7.13
N GLY A 79 11.71 -6.38 -7.49
CA GLY A 79 11.34 -6.64 -8.90
C GLY A 79 11.17 -5.37 -9.73
N PRO A 80 10.39 -4.39 -9.24
CA PRO A 80 10.16 -3.14 -9.95
C PRO A 80 11.43 -2.35 -10.25
N LEU A 81 12.36 -2.25 -9.28
CA LEU A 81 13.62 -1.54 -9.48
C LEU A 81 14.48 -2.24 -10.55
N PHE A 82 14.46 -3.57 -10.60
CA PHE A 82 15.16 -4.31 -11.64
C PHE A 82 14.51 -4.10 -13.02
N GLU A 83 13.18 -4.12 -13.11
CA GLU A 83 12.45 -3.85 -14.36
C GLU A 83 12.72 -2.44 -14.91
N GLU A 84 12.69 -1.41 -14.05
CA GLU A 84 13.01 -0.02 -14.42
C GLU A 84 14.44 0.10 -14.98
N GLU A 85 15.40 -0.61 -14.39
CA GLU A 85 16.76 -0.66 -14.91
C GLU A 85 16.81 -1.39 -16.26
N LEU A 86 16.19 -2.56 -16.39
CA LEU A 86 16.15 -3.28 -17.68
C LEU A 86 15.56 -2.42 -18.80
N GLU A 87 14.47 -1.72 -18.53
CA GLU A 87 13.86 -0.77 -19.46
C GLU A 87 14.84 0.35 -19.83
N PHE A 88 15.51 0.95 -18.83
CA PHE A 88 16.53 1.98 -19.08
C PHE A 88 17.64 1.48 -20.01
N TRP A 89 18.16 0.27 -19.81
CA TRP A 89 19.23 -0.30 -20.62
C TRP A 89 18.74 -0.87 -21.97
N GLY A 90 17.41 -0.95 -22.17
CA GLY A 90 16.77 -1.46 -23.37
C GLY A 90 16.81 -2.98 -23.47
N LEU A 91 16.64 -3.67 -22.33
CA LEU A 91 16.61 -5.12 -22.22
C LEU A 91 15.19 -5.59 -21.91
N ASP A 92 14.80 -6.72 -22.49
CA ASP A 92 13.48 -7.33 -22.27
C ASP A 92 13.49 -8.18 -20.99
N SER A 93 12.59 -7.86 -20.05
CA SER A 93 12.42 -8.57 -18.78
C SER A 93 11.90 -10.00 -18.95
N ASN A 94 11.35 -10.35 -20.12
CA ASN A 94 10.92 -11.72 -20.41
C ASN A 94 12.09 -12.68 -20.69
N GLN A 95 13.32 -12.17 -20.83
CA GLN A 95 14.52 -12.99 -21.07
C GLN A 95 15.16 -13.52 -19.78
N VAL A 96 14.52 -13.32 -18.62
CA VAL A 96 15.02 -13.83 -17.33
C VAL A 96 15.08 -15.36 -17.34
N GLU A 97 16.18 -15.92 -16.86
CA GLU A 97 16.39 -17.37 -16.82
C GLU A 97 15.37 -18.06 -15.88
N PRO A 98 14.94 -19.31 -16.20
CA PRO A 98 13.94 -20.04 -15.42
C PRO A 98 14.25 -20.18 -13.92
N CYS A 99 15.54 -20.27 -13.56
CA CYS A 99 15.97 -20.37 -12.17
C CYS A 99 15.60 -19.14 -11.31
N CYS A 100 15.29 -18.01 -11.94
CA CYS A 100 14.97 -16.75 -11.28
C CYS A 100 13.48 -16.39 -11.32
N TRP A 101 12.65 -17.16 -12.04
CA TRP A 101 11.24 -16.84 -12.24
C TRP A 101 10.47 -16.76 -10.93
N MET A 102 10.69 -17.70 -10.01
CA MET A 102 9.94 -17.76 -8.76
C MET A 102 10.10 -16.47 -7.93
N THR A 103 11.33 -15.97 -7.83
CA THR A 103 11.64 -14.72 -7.11
C THR A 103 11.07 -13.51 -7.87
N TYR A 104 11.23 -13.49 -9.19
CA TYR A 104 10.72 -12.41 -10.05
C TYR A 104 9.19 -12.28 -9.99
N THR A 105 8.45 -13.38 -10.16
CA THR A 105 6.97 -13.37 -10.17
C THR A 105 6.39 -13.06 -8.80
N GLN A 106 6.97 -13.60 -7.71
CA GLN A 106 6.51 -13.29 -6.35
C GLN A 106 6.56 -11.79 -6.04
N HIS A 107 7.63 -11.10 -6.45
CA HIS A 107 7.73 -9.65 -6.24
C HIS A 107 6.74 -8.85 -7.08
N ARG A 108 6.47 -9.28 -8.31
CA ARG A 108 5.50 -8.62 -9.19
C ARG A 108 4.07 -8.77 -8.66
N ASP A 109 3.69 -9.98 -8.28
CA ASP A 109 2.34 -10.28 -7.76
C ASP A 109 2.10 -9.60 -6.40
N THR A 110 3.13 -9.49 -5.56
CA THR A 110 3.07 -8.71 -4.31
C THR A 110 2.79 -7.22 -4.58
N LYS A 111 3.39 -6.64 -5.63
CA LYS A 111 3.12 -5.24 -5.99
C LYS A 111 1.70 -5.05 -6.51
N GLU A 112 1.21 -5.94 -7.38
CA GLU A 112 -0.16 -5.87 -7.89
C GLU A 112 -1.18 -5.98 -6.75
N THR A 113 -0.99 -6.95 -5.85
CA THR A 113 -1.86 -7.10 -4.67
C THR A 113 -1.79 -5.89 -3.74
N LEU A 114 -0.61 -5.33 -3.44
CA LEU A 114 -0.49 -4.11 -2.65
C LEU A 114 -1.17 -2.91 -3.31
N ALA A 115 -1.05 -2.76 -4.63
CA ALA A 115 -1.71 -1.69 -5.37
C ALA A 115 -3.24 -1.84 -5.36
N VAL A 116 -3.74 -3.08 -5.41
CA VAL A 116 -5.17 -3.38 -5.24
C VAL A 116 -5.61 -3.03 -3.81
N LEU A 117 -4.84 -3.38 -2.79
CA LEU A 117 -5.15 -3.02 -1.40
C LEU A 117 -5.18 -1.50 -1.21
N ASP A 118 -4.21 -0.76 -1.75
CA ASP A 118 -4.16 0.70 -1.68
C ASP A 118 -5.36 1.35 -2.41
N GLN A 119 -5.82 0.76 -3.51
CA GLN A 119 -7.05 1.19 -4.19
C GLN A 119 -8.32 0.88 -3.38
N LEU A 120 -8.33 -0.20 -2.61
CA LEU A 120 -9.45 -0.55 -1.72
C LEU A 120 -9.45 0.29 -0.43
N ASP A 121 -8.29 0.76 0.03
CA ASP A 121 -8.15 1.60 1.22
C ASP A 121 -8.63 3.05 1.03
N LEU A 122 -9.07 3.42 -0.19
CA LEU A 122 -9.67 4.73 -0.50
C LEU A 122 -11.06 4.97 0.11
N ASP A 123 -11.72 3.93 0.65
CA ASP A 123 -13.03 4.06 1.30
C ASP A 123 -12.94 4.30 2.82
N THR A 124 -11.75 4.55 3.37
CA THR A 124 -11.61 4.98 4.78
C THR A 124 -11.79 6.50 4.92
N GLU A 125 -12.73 7.10 4.18
CA GLU A 125 -13.24 8.41 4.59
C GLU A 125 -13.88 8.23 5.96
N LYS A 126 -13.42 9.03 6.93
CA LYS A 126 -13.97 9.00 8.28
C LYS A 126 -15.47 9.24 8.16
N PRO A 127 -16.33 8.27 8.52
CA PRO A 127 -17.76 8.38 8.27
C PRO A 127 -18.28 9.65 8.92
N SER A 128 -19.12 10.37 8.19
CA SER A 128 -19.75 11.60 8.68
C SER A 128 -20.52 11.34 9.97
N ASP A 129 -20.72 12.38 10.79
CA ASP A 129 -21.47 12.23 12.04
C ASP A 129 -22.90 11.70 11.81
N GLU A 130 -23.47 11.92 10.61
CA GLU A 130 -24.77 11.38 10.16
C GLU A 130 -24.71 9.89 9.86
N GLU A 131 -23.70 9.41 9.14
CA GLU A 131 -23.50 7.98 8.86
C GLU A 131 -23.19 7.19 10.14
N ILE A 132 -22.46 7.82 11.06
CA ILE A 132 -22.24 7.28 12.39
C ILE A 132 -23.57 7.19 13.15
N ALA A 133 -24.39 8.25 13.14
CA ALA A 133 -25.70 8.23 13.79
C ALA A 133 -26.63 7.16 13.19
N LEU A 134 -26.62 6.98 11.87
CA LEU A 134 -27.35 5.92 11.16
C LEU A 134 -26.92 4.52 11.61
N LYS A 135 -25.60 4.26 11.67
CA LYS A 135 -25.04 2.97 12.10
C LYS A 135 -25.44 2.57 13.53
N PHE A 136 -25.71 3.55 14.40
CA PHE A 136 -26.13 3.33 15.77
C PHE A 136 -27.64 3.49 16.01
N GLY A 137 -28.45 3.70 14.96
CA GLY A 137 -29.91 3.86 15.06
C GLY A 137 -30.35 5.17 15.74
N MET A 138 -29.51 6.21 15.67
CA MET A 138 -29.68 7.49 16.38
C MET A 138 -29.98 8.65 15.43
N GLU A 139 -30.50 8.35 14.24
CA GLU A 139 -30.70 9.31 13.15
C GLU A 139 -31.70 10.41 13.53
N GLU A 140 -32.81 10.04 14.17
CA GLU A 140 -33.86 10.97 14.62
C GLU A 140 -33.36 11.93 15.71
N GLU A 141 -32.57 11.43 16.67
CA GLU A 141 -32.02 12.25 17.76
C GLU A 141 -30.87 13.14 17.31
N PHE A 142 -30.10 12.70 16.30
CA PHE A 142 -29.10 13.51 15.63
C PHE A 142 -29.76 14.68 14.89
N LYS A 143 -30.78 14.40 14.06
CA LYS A 143 -31.55 15.41 13.31
C LYS A 143 -32.31 16.37 14.22
N ALA A 144 -32.84 15.89 15.35
CA ALA A 144 -33.51 16.72 16.35
C ALA A 144 -32.53 17.53 17.24
N GLY A 145 -31.23 17.28 17.16
CA GLY A 145 -30.21 17.93 18.00
C GLY A 145 -30.27 17.55 19.48
N THR A 146 -31.02 16.50 19.84
CA THR A 146 -31.31 16.08 21.22
C THR A 146 -30.35 15.01 21.75
N LEU A 147 -29.26 14.72 21.03
CA LEU A 147 -28.25 13.73 21.42
C LEU A 147 -27.71 13.96 22.83
N SER A 148 -27.84 12.93 23.67
CA SER A 148 -27.24 12.91 25.00
C SER A 148 -25.71 12.84 24.94
N CYS A 149 -25.04 13.21 26.04
CA CYS A 149 -23.58 13.16 26.15
C CYS A 149 -23.03 11.74 25.90
N TRP A 150 -23.71 10.71 26.43
CA TRP A 150 -23.36 9.31 26.21
C TRP A 150 -23.52 8.89 24.75
N GLN A 151 -24.60 9.33 24.09
CA GLN A 151 -24.83 9.10 22.66
C GLN A 151 -23.74 9.72 21.77
N LYS A 152 -23.15 10.85 22.16
CA LYS A 152 -22.00 11.46 21.44
C LYS A 152 -20.67 10.76 21.72
N ILE A 153 -20.54 10.12 22.89
CA ILE A 153 -19.30 9.46 23.33
C ILE A 153 -19.24 8.00 22.86
N LYS A 154 -20.39 7.31 22.79
CA LYS A 154 -20.52 5.90 22.43
C LYS A 154 -19.85 5.54 21.08
N PRO A 155 -20.06 6.29 19.98
CA PRO A 155 -19.41 5.98 18.70
C PRO A 155 -17.89 6.16 18.74
N LYS A 156 -17.41 7.16 19.49
CA LYS A 156 -15.97 7.43 19.65
C LYS A 156 -15.28 6.35 20.47
N MET A 157 -15.95 5.85 21.50
CA MET A 157 -15.45 4.69 22.26
C MET A 157 -15.45 3.42 21.41
N TRP A 158 -16.52 3.16 20.67
CA TRP A 158 -16.60 1.98 19.79
C TRP A 158 -15.47 1.99 18.75
N ALA A 159 -15.24 3.09 18.05
CA ALA A 159 -14.14 3.22 17.08
C ALA A 159 -12.75 3.03 17.72
N LEU A 160 -12.57 3.42 18.98
CA LEU A 160 -11.32 3.27 19.71
C LEU A 160 -11.01 1.81 20.09
N PHE A 161 -12.04 0.96 20.24
CA PHE A 161 -11.88 -0.45 20.59
C PHE A 161 -12.00 -1.41 19.40
N ASP A 162 -12.74 -1.05 18.35
CA ASP A 162 -12.88 -1.87 17.14
C ASP A 162 -11.65 -1.71 16.22
N GLU A 163 -11.00 -0.54 16.23
CA GLU A 163 -9.76 -0.29 15.51
C GLU A 163 -8.62 0.12 16.47
N PRO A 164 -7.81 -0.84 16.96
CA PRO A 164 -6.71 -0.57 17.89
C PRO A 164 -5.57 0.28 17.30
N TYR A 165 -5.65 0.65 16.01
CA TYR A 165 -4.67 1.49 15.32
C TYR A 165 -5.20 2.88 14.93
N SER A 166 -6.50 3.14 15.17
CA SER A 166 -7.20 4.36 14.73
C SER A 166 -6.65 5.67 15.32
N SER A 167 -5.98 5.59 16.47
CA SER A 167 -5.47 6.78 17.17
C SER A 167 -4.33 6.46 18.15
N THR A 168 -3.56 7.48 18.55
CA THR A 168 -2.47 7.36 19.55
C THR A 168 -2.94 6.75 20.88
N PRO A 169 -4.14 7.10 21.42
CA PRO A 169 -4.70 6.41 22.59
C PRO A 169 -5.06 4.94 22.31
N ALA A 170 -5.61 4.61 21.14
CA ALA A 170 -5.93 3.22 20.76
C ALA A 170 -4.67 2.33 20.72
N LYS A 171 -3.55 2.88 20.21
CA LYS A 171 -2.23 2.21 20.22
C LYS A 171 -1.70 1.95 21.63
N ALA A 172 -1.96 2.86 22.58
CA ALA A 172 -1.57 2.69 23.98
C ALA A 172 -2.39 1.59 24.68
N VAL A 173 -3.70 1.53 24.40
CA VAL A 173 -4.62 0.50 24.92
C VAL A 173 -4.19 -0.89 24.45
N LYS A 174 -3.85 -1.05 23.17
CA LYS A 174 -3.35 -2.33 22.61
C LYS A 174 -2.05 -2.79 23.28
N ASN A 175 -1.12 -1.87 23.57
CA ASN A 175 0.18 -2.21 24.14
C ASN A 175 0.13 -2.52 25.65
N THR A 176 -0.99 -2.23 26.32
CA THR A 176 -1.12 -2.36 27.79
C THR A 176 -2.19 -3.35 28.25
N LEU A 177 -3.19 -3.65 27.42
CA LEU A 177 -4.24 -4.62 27.74
C LEU A 177 -4.06 -5.92 26.96
N ASP A 178 -4.22 -7.04 27.65
CA ASP A 178 -4.32 -8.37 27.05
C ASP A 178 -5.49 -8.41 26.06
N SER A 179 -5.30 -9.06 24.90
CA SER A 179 -6.31 -9.18 23.85
C SER A 179 -7.63 -9.77 24.36
N SER A 180 -7.58 -10.67 25.35
CA SER A 180 -8.77 -11.25 25.99
C SER A 180 -9.60 -10.22 26.75
N ILE A 181 -8.95 -9.21 27.33
CA ILE A 181 -9.62 -8.14 28.08
C ILE A 181 -10.31 -7.17 27.11
N ILE A 182 -9.65 -6.87 25.99
CA ILE A 182 -10.21 -6.03 24.92
C ILE A 182 -11.51 -6.69 24.36
N ASP A 183 -11.48 -8.00 24.10
CA ASP A 183 -12.65 -8.74 23.62
C ASP A 183 -13.80 -8.77 24.65
N GLN A 184 -13.48 -8.94 25.95
CA GLN A 184 -14.50 -8.89 27.01
C GLN A 184 -15.13 -7.51 27.17
N MET A 185 -14.35 -6.44 27.01
CA MET A 185 -14.87 -5.07 27.02
C MET A 185 -15.76 -4.81 25.80
N ASN A 186 -15.33 -5.22 24.61
CA ASN A 186 -16.13 -5.13 23.38
C ASN A 186 -17.45 -5.89 23.51
N PHE A 187 -17.42 -7.12 24.02
CA PHE A 187 -18.64 -7.90 24.27
C PHE A 187 -19.61 -7.22 25.24
N LYS A 188 -19.10 -6.61 26.32
CA LYS A 188 -19.91 -5.86 27.29
C LYS A 188 -20.47 -4.57 26.70
N LEU A 189 -19.69 -3.86 25.88
CA LEU A 189 -20.13 -2.65 25.18
C LEU A 189 -21.25 -2.99 24.19
N THR A 190 -21.10 -4.06 23.40
CA THR A 190 -22.12 -4.54 22.45
C THR A 190 -23.39 -5.01 23.16
N LYS A 191 -23.28 -5.73 24.30
CA LYS A 191 -24.44 -6.11 25.11
C LYS A 191 -25.14 -4.93 25.77
N SER A 192 -24.38 -3.95 26.27
CA SER A 192 -24.97 -2.73 26.83
C SER A 192 -25.68 -1.90 25.75
N ALA A 193 -25.16 -1.90 24.53
CA ALA A 193 -25.81 -1.27 23.39
C ALA A 193 -27.15 -1.95 23.02
N HIS A 194 -27.21 -3.29 23.08
CA HIS A 194 -28.45 -4.05 22.86
C HIS A 194 -29.48 -3.81 23.97
N ALA A 195 -29.05 -3.78 25.23
CA ALA A 195 -29.93 -3.51 26.38
C ALA A 195 -30.48 -2.07 26.40
N ILE A 196 -29.67 -1.09 25.98
CA ILE A 196 -30.12 0.31 25.85
C ILE A 196 -31.08 0.45 24.65
N ALA A 197 -30.83 -0.25 23.54
CA ALA A 197 -31.75 -0.28 22.41
C ALA A 197 -33.12 -0.84 22.83
N GLU A 198 -33.16 -1.98 23.52
CA GLU A 198 -34.41 -2.57 24.05
C GLU A 198 -35.15 -1.62 25.00
N PHE A 199 -34.44 -0.96 25.92
CA PHE A 199 -35.06 -0.02 26.87
C PHE A 199 -35.61 1.25 26.21
N THR A 200 -35.01 1.68 25.09
CA THR A 200 -35.45 2.84 24.32
C THR A 200 -36.67 2.48 23.48
N THR A 201 -36.70 1.30 22.86
CA THR A 201 -37.88 0.77 22.15
C THR A 201 -39.08 0.62 23.08
N ILE A 202 -38.87 0.15 24.32
CA ILE A 202 -39.94 -0.01 25.33
C ILE A 202 -40.54 1.35 25.75
N LYS A 203 -39.72 2.40 25.91
CA LYS A 203 -40.22 3.75 26.22
C LYS A 203 -41.02 4.37 25.07
N VAL A 204 -40.64 4.09 23.82
CA VAL A 204 -41.37 4.56 22.63
C VAL A 204 -42.73 3.86 22.50
N THR A 205 -42.83 2.57 22.88
CA THR A 205 -44.10 1.85 22.90
C THR A 205 -45.05 2.31 24.02
N ASP A 206 -44.54 2.62 25.21
CA ASP A 206 -45.38 3.14 26.32
C ASP A 206 -45.92 4.55 26.06
N SER A 207 -45.19 5.34 25.26
CA SER A 207 -45.62 6.69 24.86
C SER A 207 -46.75 6.66 23.81
N THR A 208 -46.82 5.60 23.01
CA THR A 208 -47.80 5.46 21.91
C THR A 208 -49.08 4.75 22.33
N THR A 209 -49.06 3.94 23.39
CA THR A 209 -50.27 3.36 24.01
C THR A 209 -51.08 4.40 24.81
N SER A 210 -50.44 5.38 25.47
CA SER A 210 -51.17 6.39 26.25
C SER A 210 -51.94 7.43 25.42
N ILE A 211 -51.70 7.53 24.10
CA ILE A 211 -52.39 8.49 23.22
C ILE A 211 -53.66 7.89 22.58
N LYS A 212 -53.81 6.56 22.55
CA LYS A 212 -54.95 5.89 21.88
C LYS A 212 -56.23 5.75 22.73
N ASP A 213 -56.19 6.10 24.02
CA ASP A 213 -57.34 5.92 24.93
C ASP A 213 -58.18 7.18 25.19
N MET A 214 -57.91 8.32 24.53
CA MET A 214 -58.72 9.54 24.69
C MET A 214 -59.82 9.77 23.64
N ASP A 215 -59.93 8.93 22.60
CA ASP A 215 -60.85 9.16 21.47
C ASP A 215 -62.01 8.16 21.35
N SER A 216 -62.53 7.68 22.49
CA SER A 216 -63.74 6.85 22.52
C SER A 216 -64.76 7.31 23.57
N ARG A 217 -65.58 8.32 23.22
CA ARG A 217 -66.97 8.39 23.70
C ARG A 217 -67.94 9.03 22.69
N PRO A 218 -69.23 8.61 22.71
CA PRO A 218 -70.15 8.71 21.58
C PRO A 218 -71.18 9.85 21.74
N SER A 219 -71.77 10.31 20.64
CA SER A 219 -73.03 11.08 20.63
C SER A 219 -73.74 10.78 19.32
N ILE A 220 -74.80 9.97 19.28
CA ILE A 220 -76.21 10.33 19.55
C ILE A 220 -76.58 11.68 18.95
N ARG A 221 -77.15 11.68 17.75
CA ARG A 221 -78.55 12.05 17.47
C ARG A 221 -78.91 11.69 16.02
#